data_AF-A0A1V5VQS7-F1
#
_entry.id   AF-A0A1V5VQS7-F1
#
_cell.length_a   1.000
_cell.length_b   1.000
_cell.length_c   1.000
_cell.angle_alpha   90.00
_cell.angle_beta   90.00
_cell.angle_gamma   90.00
#
_symmetry.space_group_name_H-M   'P 1'
#
loop_
_entity.id
_entity.type
_entity.pdbx_description
1 polymer ?
#
loop_
_entity_poly.entity_id
_entity_poly.type
_entity_poly.pdbx_seq_one_letter_code
_entity_poly.pdbx_strand_id
1 'polypeptide(L)'
;MVADEMGHESIAVPSFKYEGVEEDSAVGFLDDACRAALGAIDGRSAERKRLTVVRLVLARMNGVQVSEVFADPQTCAASTWYDYWQYEPEVRKAYTLLLKRALLWREQETLSVEIRVSSERRRALALASMDAIAGLRAVASNPEATLKYRIEACLALLTVVDEGFAGRIALAKHGKPLPIPGEGFDAFIAKELGRLSAEYDEETGAL
;
A
#
# COMPACT_ATOMS: atom_id res chain seq x y z
N MET A 1 5.81 30.15 46.26
CA MET A 1 5.42 29.26 45.15
C MET A 1 4.50 30.06 44.26
N VAL A 2 5.06 30.68 43.22
CA VAL A 2 4.30 31.41 42.19
C VAL A 2 4.26 30.48 40.99
N ALA A 3 3.08 29.94 40.69
CA ALA A 3 2.86 29.11 39.53
C ALA A 3 2.76 30.03 38.31
N ASP A 4 3.63 29.74 37.35
CA ASP A 4 3.84 30.44 36.10
C ASP A 4 2.72 30.04 35.13
N GLU A 5 1.73 30.93 34.94
CA GLU A 5 0.71 30.80 33.90
C GLU A 5 1.32 31.18 32.55
N MET A 6 2.05 30.25 31.94
CA MET A 6 2.44 30.38 30.53
C MET A 6 1.22 30.14 29.63
N GLY A 7 0.52 31.23 29.31
CA GLY A 7 -0.48 31.27 28.27
C GLY A 7 0.13 30.86 26.93
N HIS A 8 -0.26 29.69 26.43
CA HIS A 8 -0.08 29.31 25.04
C HIS A 8 -0.98 30.21 24.19
N GLU A 9 -0.45 31.35 23.74
CA GLU A 9 -1.03 32.09 22.62
C GLU A 9 -1.01 31.17 21.40
N SER A 10 -2.19 30.63 21.08
CA SER A 10 -2.47 29.94 19.84
C SER A 10 -2.18 30.90 18.70
N ILE A 11 -1.02 30.73 18.06
CA ILE A 11 -0.68 31.43 16.82
C ILE A 11 -1.75 31.01 15.81
N ALA A 12 -2.72 31.90 15.58
CA ALA A 12 -3.72 31.72 14.55
C ALA A 12 -3.00 31.59 13.21
N VAL A 13 -2.85 30.36 12.74
CA VAL A 13 -2.40 30.08 11.38
C VAL A 13 -3.48 30.67 10.48
N PRO A 14 -3.17 31.64 9.60
CA PRO A 14 -4.16 32.20 8.69
C PRO A 14 -4.86 31.06 7.94
N SER A 15 -6.19 31.09 7.88
CA SER A 15 -6.97 30.20 7.00
C SER A 15 -6.55 30.51 5.56
N PHE A 16 -5.81 29.59 4.98
CA PHE A 16 -5.29 29.70 3.62
C PHE A 16 -6.27 29.02 2.67
N LYS A 17 -7.26 29.78 2.18
CA LYS A 17 -8.14 29.31 1.12
C LYS A 17 -7.34 29.06 -0.16
N TYR A 18 -7.08 27.79 -0.46
CA TYR A 18 -6.82 27.35 -1.82
C TYR A 18 -8.15 27.03 -2.47
N GLU A 19 -8.48 27.73 -3.55
CA GLU A 19 -9.55 27.27 -4.44
C GLU A 19 -9.15 25.90 -5.01
N GLY A 20 -9.79 24.83 -4.51
CA GLY A 20 -9.68 23.48 -5.07
C GLY A 20 -8.97 22.41 -4.23
N VAL A 21 -8.50 22.70 -3.02
CA VAL A 21 -7.95 21.67 -2.11
C VAL A 21 -8.52 21.91 -0.71
N GLU A 22 -9.31 20.94 -0.19
CA GLU A 22 -9.87 21.01 1.17
C GLU A 22 -8.76 21.31 2.19
N GLU A 23 -8.93 22.42 2.92
CA GLU A 23 -7.94 23.11 3.78
C GLU A 23 -7.24 22.20 4.81
N ASP A 24 -7.85 21.06 5.18
CA ASP A 24 -7.31 20.16 6.21
C ASP A 24 -6.36 19.07 5.68
N SER A 25 -6.33 18.78 4.38
CA SER A 25 -5.47 17.69 3.86
C SER A 25 -4.13 18.16 3.30
N ALA A 26 -4.06 19.37 2.73
CA ALA A 26 -2.89 19.86 2.01
C ALA A 26 -1.67 20.09 2.92
N VAL A 27 -1.90 20.30 4.21
CA VAL A 27 -0.88 20.75 5.17
C VAL A 27 -0.70 19.73 6.32
N GLY A 28 -1.20 18.50 6.13
CA GLY A 28 -1.16 17.43 7.14
C GLY A 28 0.26 17.06 7.62
N PHE A 29 1.30 17.49 6.90
CA PHE A 29 2.70 17.27 7.28
C PHE A 29 3.24 18.32 8.28
N LEU A 30 2.56 19.45 8.54
CA LEU A 30 3.05 20.47 9.48
C LEU A 30 2.87 20.04 10.93
N ASP A 31 3.94 19.49 11.50
CA ASP A 31 4.07 19.26 12.94
C ASP A 31 4.49 20.54 13.70
N ASP A 32 4.58 20.43 15.02
CA ASP A 32 4.93 21.55 15.90
C ASP A 32 6.31 22.14 15.59
N ALA A 33 7.28 21.31 15.20
CA ALA A 33 8.61 21.76 14.81
C ALA A 33 8.57 22.59 13.51
N CYS A 34 7.74 22.19 12.55
CA CYS A 34 7.51 22.96 11.33
C CYS A 34 6.86 24.31 11.64
N ARG A 35 5.84 24.32 12.51
CA ARG A 35 5.16 25.57 12.91
C ARG A 35 6.10 26.51 13.66
N ALA A 36 6.91 25.99 14.56
CA ALA A 36 7.92 26.77 15.28
C ALA A 36 8.98 27.36 14.32
N ALA A 37 9.46 26.57 13.35
CA ALA A 37 10.42 27.04 12.35
C ALA A 37 9.84 28.15 11.44
N LEU A 38 8.56 28.04 11.06
CA LEU A 38 7.87 29.12 10.35
C LEU A 38 7.67 30.36 11.24
N GLY A 39 7.35 30.17 12.51
CA GLY A 39 7.19 31.24 13.49
C GLY A 39 8.47 32.06 13.71
N ALA A 40 9.63 31.42 13.61
CA ALA A 40 10.95 32.08 13.72
C ALA A 40 11.27 33.03 12.56
N ILE A 41 10.56 32.94 11.42
CA ILE A 41 10.69 33.90 10.33
C ILE A 41 9.97 35.18 10.74
N ASP A 42 10.71 36.25 11.00
CA ASP A 42 10.18 37.53 11.45
C ASP A 42 10.57 38.70 10.51
N GLY A 43 10.22 39.92 10.93
CA GLY A 43 10.57 41.15 10.21
C GLY A 43 9.69 41.48 9.00
N ARG A 44 10.24 42.26 8.08
CA ARG A 44 9.50 42.76 6.91
C ARG A 44 9.11 41.60 6.00
N SER A 45 7.84 41.56 5.62
CA SER A 45 7.26 40.53 4.74
C SER A 45 7.29 39.11 5.33
N ALA A 46 7.35 38.96 6.66
CA ALA A 46 7.38 37.65 7.34
C ALA A 46 6.25 36.72 6.89
N GLU A 47 5.02 37.22 6.80
CA GLU A 47 3.86 36.45 6.33
C GLU A 47 4.06 35.93 4.90
N ARG A 48 4.48 36.80 3.97
CA ARG A 48 4.76 36.43 2.58
C ARG A 48 5.92 35.43 2.46
N LYS A 49 6.96 35.56 3.30
CA LYS A 49 8.08 34.61 3.38
C LYS A 49 7.59 33.22 3.81
N ARG A 50 6.84 33.16 4.92
CA ARG A 50 6.26 31.91 5.44
C ARG A 50 5.38 31.23 4.39
N LEU A 51 4.48 31.99 3.74
CA LEU A 51 3.62 31.48 2.67
C LEU A 51 4.44 30.93 1.50
N THR A 52 5.44 31.69 1.03
CA THR A 52 6.30 31.27 -0.08
C THR A 52 7.04 29.97 0.25
N VAL A 53 7.59 29.84 1.46
CA VAL A 53 8.26 28.61 1.92
C VAL A 53 7.30 27.42 1.86
N VAL A 54 6.09 27.57 2.41
CA VAL A 54 5.08 26.50 2.40
C VAL A 54 4.72 26.10 0.97
N ARG A 55 4.47 27.08 0.08
CA ARG A 55 4.09 26.80 -1.31
C ARG A 55 5.21 26.13 -2.11
N LEU A 56 6.46 26.54 -1.90
CA LEU A 56 7.61 25.89 -2.53
C LEU A 56 7.79 24.44 -2.07
N VAL A 57 7.59 24.18 -0.78
CA VAL A 57 7.64 22.81 -0.23
C VAL A 57 6.51 21.96 -0.81
N LEU A 58 5.28 22.48 -0.87
CA LEU A 58 4.14 21.78 -1.48
C LEU A 58 4.38 21.47 -2.95
N ALA A 59 4.88 22.43 -3.73
CA ALA A 59 5.19 22.21 -5.14
C ALA A 59 6.24 21.10 -5.31
N ARG A 60 7.31 21.15 -4.50
CA ARG A 60 8.37 20.13 -4.55
C ARG A 60 7.87 18.76 -4.08
N MET A 61 7.04 18.73 -3.05
CA MET A 61 6.40 17.52 -2.55
C MET A 61 5.50 16.90 -3.62
N ASN A 62 4.79 17.70 -4.44
CA ASN A 62 3.85 17.20 -5.45
C ASN A 62 4.46 17.03 -6.85
N GLY A 63 5.73 17.42 -7.05
CA GLY A 63 6.37 17.38 -8.37
C GLY A 63 5.91 18.48 -9.32
N VAL A 64 5.35 19.57 -8.80
CA VAL A 64 4.93 20.76 -9.55
C VAL A 64 6.14 21.63 -9.86
N GLN A 65 6.14 22.31 -11.01
CA GLN A 65 7.23 23.21 -11.37
C GLN A 65 7.28 24.42 -10.42
N VAL A 66 8.48 24.73 -9.93
CA VAL A 66 8.70 25.86 -8.99
C VAL A 66 8.34 27.21 -9.62
N SER A 67 8.47 27.36 -10.94
CA SER A 67 8.06 28.56 -11.67
C SER A 67 6.57 28.90 -11.50
N GLU A 68 5.71 27.89 -11.37
CA GLU A 68 4.27 28.09 -11.15
C GLU A 68 3.98 28.69 -9.77
N VAL A 69 4.80 28.38 -8.76
CA VAL A 69 4.67 28.97 -7.42
C VAL A 69 4.93 30.47 -7.46
N PHE A 70 5.90 30.91 -8.26
CA PHE A 70 6.26 32.33 -8.38
C PHE A 70 5.33 33.13 -9.32
N ALA A 71 4.44 32.46 -10.04
CA ALA A 71 3.36 33.11 -10.78
C ALA A 71 2.20 33.55 -9.86
N ASP A 72 2.12 33.00 -8.65
CA ASP A 72 1.10 33.34 -7.65
C ASP A 72 1.37 34.75 -7.07
N PRO A 73 0.42 35.70 -7.19
CA PRO A 73 0.57 37.06 -6.65
C PRO A 73 0.77 37.12 -5.12
N GLN A 74 0.40 36.05 -4.39
CA GLN A 74 0.56 35.98 -2.95
C GLN A 74 1.98 35.59 -2.52
N THR A 75 2.75 34.90 -3.38
CA THR A 75 4.14 34.54 -3.11
C THR A 75 5.09 35.69 -3.51
N CYS A 76 6.39 35.55 -3.26
CA CYS A 76 7.35 36.52 -3.78
C CYS A 76 7.75 36.22 -5.22
N ALA A 77 8.32 37.23 -5.88
CA ALA A 77 8.94 37.04 -7.18
C ALA A 77 10.16 36.12 -7.09
N ALA A 78 10.41 35.35 -8.15
CA ALA A 78 11.56 34.44 -8.23
C ALA A 78 12.90 35.15 -7.94
N SER A 79 13.10 36.36 -8.45
CA SER A 79 14.31 37.15 -8.16
C SER A 79 14.46 37.44 -6.67
N THR A 80 13.39 37.87 -5.99
CA THR A 80 13.42 38.10 -4.54
C THR A 80 13.79 36.84 -3.75
N TRP A 81 13.25 35.70 -4.17
CA TRP A 81 13.57 34.42 -3.55
C TRP A 81 15.05 34.04 -3.74
N TYR A 82 15.50 33.98 -5.00
CA TYR A 82 16.82 33.48 -5.34
C TYR A 82 17.95 34.46 -4.99
N ASP A 83 17.70 35.77 -5.00
CA ASP A 83 18.74 36.75 -4.73
C ASP A 83 18.88 37.03 -3.22
N TYR A 84 17.80 36.90 -2.45
CA TYR A 84 17.76 37.34 -1.05
C TYR A 84 17.24 36.28 -0.08
N TRP A 85 15.97 35.91 -0.19
CA TRP A 85 15.28 35.22 0.91
C TRP A 85 15.78 33.79 1.14
N GLN A 86 16.22 33.07 0.10
CA GLN A 86 16.76 31.72 0.28
C GLN A 86 18.05 31.66 1.12
N TYR A 87 18.75 32.79 1.24
CA TYR A 87 19.99 32.90 2.00
C TYR A 87 19.77 33.34 3.44
N GLU A 88 18.57 33.80 3.80
CA GLU A 88 18.24 34.12 5.18
C GLU A 88 18.24 32.84 6.03
N PRO A 89 18.92 32.82 7.19
CA PRO A 89 19.13 31.60 7.96
C PRO A 89 17.81 30.97 8.44
N GLU A 90 16.87 31.79 8.93
CA GLU A 90 15.57 31.30 9.41
C GLU A 90 14.71 30.75 8.28
N VAL A 91 14.68 31.43 7.12
CA VAL A 91 13.95 30.97 5.93
C VAL A 91 14.52 29.65 5.42
N ARG A 92 15.85 29.55 5.32
CA ARG A 92 16.55 28.34 4.87
C ARG A 92 16.31 27.16 5.82
N LYS A 93 16.37 27.42 7.14
CA LYS A 93 16.11 26.42 8.18
C LYS A 93 14.66 25.92 8.09
N ALA A 94 13.69 26.82 8.02
CA ALA A 94 12.28 26.47 7.86
C ALA A 94 12.05 25.66 6.58
N TYR A 95 12.53 26.14 5.43
CA TYR A 95 12.38 25.45 4.15
C TYR A 95 12.95 24.02 4.17
N THR A 96 14.16 23.85 4.71
CA THR A 96 14.82 22.54 4.79
C THR A 96 14.06 21.57 5.69
N LEU A 97 13.61 22.05 6.86
CA LEU A 97 12.88 21.25 7.83
C LEU A 97 11.52 20.83 7.28
N LEU A 98 10.76 21.78 6.72
CA LEU A 98 9.45 21.51 6.12
C LEU A 98 9.58 20.56 4.93
N LEU A 99 10.58 20.76 4.05
CA LEU A 99 10.79 19.88 2.91
C LEU A 99 11.07 18.44 3.35
N LYS A 100 11.96 18.26 4.33
CA LYS A 100 12.25 16.93 4.87
C LYS A 100 10.99 16.28 5.45
N ARG A 101 10.20 17.03 6.21
CA ARG A 101 8.97 16.50 6.82
C ARG A 101 7.90 16.16 5.78
N ALA A 102 7.73 17.02 4.78
CA ALA A 102 6.78 16.82 3.68
C ALA A 102 7.11 15.55 2.88
N LEU A 103 8.39 15.32 2.56
CA LEU A 103 8.81 14.10 1.87
C LEU A 103 8.55 12.84 2.69
N LEU A 104 8.89 12.85 3.99
CA LEU A 104 8.60 11.73 4.90
C LEU A 104 7.10 11.46 5.01
N TRP A 105 6.28 12.51 5.09
CA TRP A 105 4.83 12.37 5.12
C TRP A 105 4.30 11.75 3.82
N ARG A 106 4.81 12.19 2.65
CA ARG A 106 4.43 11.62 1.35
C ARG A 106 4.82 10.14 1.24
N GLU A 107 5.98 9.75 1.76
CA GLU A 107 6.39 8.35 1.84
C GLU A 107 5.45 7.52 2.71
N GLN A 108 5.08 8.03 3.90
CA GLN A 108 4.11 7.38 4.78
C GLN A 108 2.74 7.21 4.12
N GLU A 109 2.27 8.22 3.40
CA GLU A 109 0.99 8.18 2.69
C GLU A 109 1.04 7.21 1.51
N THR A 110 2.18 7.11 0.82
CA THR A 110 2.37 6.13 -0.25
C THR A 110 2.29 4.70 0.31
N LEU A 111 2.95 4.45 1.44
CA LEU A 111 2.92 3.14 2.11
C LEU A 111 1.50 2.77 2.58
N SER A 112 0.73 3.72 3.11
CA SER A 112 -0.64 3.48 3.56
C SER A 112 -1.56 3.08 2.40
N VAL A 113 -1.43 3.77 1.26
CA VAL A 113 -2.16 3.46 0.02
C VAL A 113 -1.74 2.09 -0.53
N GLU A 114 -0.44 1.79 -0.58
CA GLU A 114 0.07 0.50 -1.06
C GLU A 114 -0.45 -0.67 -0.22
N ILE A 115 -0.47 -0.54 1.10
CA ILE A 115 -1.02 -1.55 2.01
C ILE A 115 -2.50 -1.79 1.69
N ARG A 116 -3.28 -0.72 1.53
CA ARG A 116 -4.70 -0.82 1.18
C ARG A 116 -4.90 -1.52 -0.16
N VAL A 117 -4.21 -1.07 -1.20
CA VAL A 117 -4.30 -1.65 -2.56
C VAL A 117 -3.85 -3.12 -2.56
N SER A 118 -2.79 -3.46 -1.82
CA SER A 118 -2.34 -4.85 -1.66
C SER A 118 -3.40 -5.73 -0.98
N SER A 119 -4.09 -5.19 0.03
CA SER A 119 -5.18 -5.90 0.70
C SER A 119 -6.39 -6.12 -0.23
N GLU A 120 -6.77 -5.11 -1.01
CA GLU A 120 -7.85 -5.19 -2.00
C GLU A 120 -7.50 -6.19 -3.11
N ARG A 121 -6.26 -6.15 -3.60
CA ARG A 121 -5.76 -7.10 -4.59
C ARG A 121 -5.82 -8.54 -4.07
N ARG A 122 -5.41 -8.79 -2.82
CA ARG A 122 -5.52 -10.12 -2.21
C ARG A 122 -6.97 -10.58 -2.09
N ARG A 123 -7.89 -9.69 -1.71
CA ARG A 123 -9.33 -10.00 -1.65
C ARG A 123 -9.90 -10.30 -3.04
N ALA A 124 -9.56 -9.51 -4.04
CA ALA A 124 -10.00 -9.72 -5.42
C ALA A 124 -9.49 -11.05 -5.98
N LEU A 125 -8.23 -11.39 -5.74
CA LEU A 125 -7.66 -12.68 -6.11
C LEU A 125 -8.36 -13.84 -5.39
N ALA A 126 -8.65 -13.70 -4.10
CA ALA A 126 -9.39 -14.72 -3.35
C ALA A 126 -10.80 -14.95 -3.93
N LEU A 127 -11.56 -13.89 -4.18
CA LEU A 127 -12.90 -13.99 -4.79
C LEU A 127 -12.84 -14.62 -6.18
N ALA A 128 -11.95 -14.14 -7.05
CA ALA A 128 -11.79 -14.69 -8.40
C ALA A 128 -11.34 -16.16 -8.37
N SER A 129 -10.53 -16.56 -7.39
CA SER A 129 -10.12 -17.96 -7.24
C SER A 129 -11.29 -18.87 -6.83
N MET A 130 -12.21 -18.38 -5.99
CA MET A 130 -13.42 -19.11 -5.63
C MET A 130 -14.35 -19.29 -6.83
N ASP A 131 -14.53 -18.24 -7.64
CA ASP A 131 -15.32 -18.31 -8.88
C ASP A 131 -14.66 -19.24 -9.91
N ALA A 132 -13.33 -19.23 -10.01
CA ALA A 132 -12.59 -20.15 -10.85
C ALA A 132 -12.77 -21.60 -10.41
N ILE A 133 -12.67 -21.89 -9.10
CA ILE A 133 -12.92 -23.23 -8.54
C ILE A 133 -14.37 -23.65 -8.80
N ALA A 134 -15.34 -22.75 -8.61
CA ALA A 134 -16.75 -23.02 -8.87
C ALA A 134 -17.00 -23.32 -10.36
N GLY A 135 -16.40 -22.55 -11.26
CA GLY A 135 -16.46 -22.76 -12.71
C GLY A 135 -15.85 -24.08 -13.13
N LEU A 136 -14.67 -24.44 -12.60
CA LEU A 136 -14.04 -25.73 -12.83
C LEU A 136 -14.92 -26.89 -12.33
N ARG A 137 -15.53 -26.76 -11.15
CA ARG A 137 -16.47 -27.75 -10.61
C ARG A 137 -17.70 -27.92 -11.51
N ALA A 138 -18.25 -26.82 -12.02
CA ALA A 138 -19.38 -26.83 -12.93
C ALA A 138 -19.04 -27.54 -14.25
N VAL A 139 -17.86 -27.26 -14.84
CA VAL A 139 -17.39 -27.95 -16.05
C VAL A 139 -17.17 -29.44 -15.79
N ALA A 140 -16.54 -29.82 -14.67
CA ALA A 140 -16.27 -31.21 -14.32
C ALA A 140 -17.56 -32.04 -14.19
N SER A 141 -18.61 -31.44 -13.62
CA SER A 141 -19.88 -32.08 -13.31
C SER A 141 -20.91 -32.03 -14.45
N ASN A 142 -20.66 -31.25 -15.51
CA ASN A 142 -21.58 -31.10 -16.63
C ASN A 142 -21.51 -32.33 -17.57
N PRO A 143 -22.60 -33.12 -17.72
CA PRO A 143 -22.60 -34.28 -18.60
C PRO A 143 -22.54 -33.92 -20.10
N GLU A 144 -22.93 -32.71 -20.48
CA GLU A 144 -22.91 -32.22 -21.87
C GLU A 144 -21.53 -31.69 -22.29
N ALA A 145 -20.63 -31.44 -21.33
CA ALA A 145 -19.27 -30.99 -21.62
C ALA A 145 -18.42 -32.12 -22.23
N THR A 146 -17.55 -31.79 -23.18
CA THR A 146 -16.63 -32.75 -23.80
C THR A 146 -15.75 -33.41 -22.73
N LEU A 147 -15.54 -34.73 -22.82
CA LEU A 147 -14.74 -35.51 -21.85
C LEU A 147 -13.36 -34.89 -21.58
N LYS A 148 -12.70 -34.37 -22.63
CA LYS A 148 -11.42 -33.67 -22.51
C LYS A 148 -11.47 -32.51 -21.50
N TYR A 149 -12.47 -31.64 -21.61
CA TYR A 149 -12.61 -30.47 -20.73
C TYR A 149 -12.98 -30.87 -19.31
N ARG A 150 -13.77 -31.93 -19.13
CA ARG A 150 -14.08 -32.47 -17.80
C ARG A 150 -12.85 -33.01 -17.10
N ILE A 151 -12.00 -33.76 -17.82
CA ILE A 151 -10.72 -34.27 -17.30
C ILE A 151 -9.78 -33.11 -16.96
N GLU A 152 -9.64 -32.12 -17.85
CA GLU A 152 -8.81 -30.94 -17.60
C GLU A 152 -9.28 -30.16 -16.37
N ALA A 153 -10.60 -30.00 -16.18
CA ALA A 153 -11.16 -29.35 -15.00
C ALA A 153 -10.91 -30.14 -13.71
N CYS A 154 -11.07 -31.47 -13.71
CA CYS A 154 -10.74 -32.31 -12.56
C CYS A 154 -9.25 -32.25 -12.21
N LEU A 155 -8.36 -32.25 -13.21
CA LEU A 155 -6.92 -32.12 -12.99
C LEU A 155 -6.57 -30.76 -12.39
N ALA A 156 -7.15 -29.67 -12.93
CA ALA A 156 -6.97 -28.32 -12.38
C ALA A 156 -7.44 -28.23 -10.91
N LEU A 157 -8.60 -28.82 -10.58
CA LEU A 157 -9.08 -28.91 -9.19
C LEU A 157 -8.14 -29.73 -8.30
N LEU A 158 -7.64 -30.87 -8.77
CA LEU A 158 -6.64 -31.67 -8.05
C LEU A 158 -5.35 -30.89 -7.80
N THR A 159 -4.95 -30.02 -8.73
CA THR A 159 -3.74 -29.18 -8.58
C THR A 159 -3.90 -28.15 -7.45
N VAL A 160 -5.13 -27.66 -7.25
CA VAL A 160 -5.46 -26.73 -6.16
C VAL A 160 -5.49 -27.43 -4.79
N VAL A 161 -5.86 -28.71 -4.74
CA VAL A 161 -5.98 -29.49 -3.49
C VAL A 161 -4.64 -30.11 -3.07
N ASP A 162 -3.89 -30.68 -4.02
CA ASP A 162 -2.58 -31.29 -3.78
C ASP A 162 -1.72 -31.18 -5.05
N GLU A 163 -0.87 -30.16 -5.06
CA GLU A 163 0.05 -29.86 -6.17
C GLU A 163 1.02 -31.03 -6.43
N GLY A 164 1.42 -31.76 -5.38
CA GLY A 164 2.30 -32.92 -5.47
C GLY A 164 1.62 -34.15 -6.07
N PHE A 165 0.33 -34.36 -5.81
CA PHE A 165 -0.46 -35.41 -6.45
C PHE A 165 -0.83 -35.09 -7.89
N ALA A 166 -1.18 -33.83 -8.19
CA ALA A 166 -1.45 -33.39 -9.56
C ALA A 166 -0.21 -33.49 -10.47
N GLY A 167 0.97 -33.13 -9.96
CA GLY A 167 2.24 -33.33 -10.66
C GLY A 167 2.54 -34.81 -10.97
N ARG A 168 2.18 -35.72 -10.05
CA ARG A 168 2.30 -37.17 -10.24
C ARG A 168 1.37 -37.68 -11.36
N ILE A 169 0.10 -37.28 -11.38
CA ILE A 169 -0.84 -37.67 -12.45
C ILE A 169 -0.38 -37.16 -13.83
N ALA A 170 0.15 -35.93 -13.89
CA ALA A 170 0.69 -35.38 -15.13
C ALA A 170 1.89 -36.20 -15.65
N LEU A 171 2.80 -36.63 -14.77
CA LEU A 171 3.93 -37.51 -15.12
C LEU A 171 3.46 -38.86 -15.67
N ALA A 172 2.44 -39.48 -15.07
CA ALA A 172 1.86 -40.73 -15.52
C ALA A 172 1.22 -40.61 -16.93
N LYS A 173 0.55 -39.48 -17.22
CA LYS A 173 -0.05 -39.19 -18.54
C LYS A 173 1.00 -39.07 -19.65
N HIS A 174 2.23 -38.71 -19.32
CA HIS A 174 3.36 -38.63 -20.25
C HIS A 174 4.19 -39.93 -20.31
N GLY A 175 3.71 -41.04 -19.74
CA GLY A 175 4.38 -42.33 -19.78
C GLY A 175 5.70 -42.37 -18.99
N LYS A 176 5.93 -41.38 -18.11
CA LYS A 176 7.12 -41.34 -17.26
C LYS A 176 6.84 -42.11 -15.96
N PRO A 177 7.79 -42.95 -15.50
CA PRO A 177 7.62 -43.66 -14.24
C PRO A 177 7.49 -42.65 -13.10
N LEU A 178 6.48 -42.83 -12.26
CA LEU A 178 6.30 -42.05 -11.05
C LEU A 178 7.50 -42.32 -10.12
N PRO A 179 8.21 -41.28 -9.63
CA PRO A 179 9.17 -41.47 -8.55
C PRO A 179 8.37 -41.73 -7.28
N ILE A 180 8.08 -43.00 -7.01
CA ILE A 180 7.54 -43.45 -5.72
C ILE A 180 8.73 -43.41 -4.76
N PRO A 181 8.68 -42.64 -3.65
CA PRO A 181 9.72 -42.72 -2.63
C PRO A 181 9.78 -44.16 -2.14
N GLY A 182 10.96 -44.76 -2.26
CA GLY A 182 11.14 -46.20 -2.37
C GLY A 182 10.45 -47.03 -1.30
N GLU A 183 9.41 -47.76 -1.71
CA GLU A 183 8.95 -49.03 -1.12
C GLU A 183 7.87 -49.68 -2.03
N GLY A 184 7.90 -49.47 -3.35
CA GLY A 184 6.94 -50.12 -4.27
C GLY A 184 5.48 -49.64 -4.14
N PHE A 185 4.64 -50.08 -5.09
CA PHE A 185 3.24 -49.62 -5.21
C PHE A 185 2.36 -50.15 -4.06
N ASP A 186 2.64 -51.35 -3.56
CA ASP A 186 1.87 -51.99 -2.50
C ASP A 186 2.06 -51.30 -1.14
N ALA A 187 3.26 -50.80 -0.83
CA ALA A 187 3.49 -50.04 0.41
C ALA A 187 2.85 -48.66 0.35
N PHE A 188 2.80 -48.03 -0.83
CA PHE A 188 2.08 -46.78 -1.03
C PHE A 188 0.57 -46.96 -0.84
N ILE A 189 -0.01 -48.02 -1.41
CA ILE A 189 -1.43 -48.36 -1.20
C ILE A 189 -1.72 -48.62 0.29
N ALA A 190 -0.88 -49.40 0.97
CA ALA A 190 -1.05 -49.67 2.40
C ALA A 190 -0.99 -48.39 3.25
N LYS A 191 -0.09 -47.46 2.91
CA LYS A 191 0.07 -46.19 3.61
C LYS A 191 -1.12 -45.24 3.39
N GLU A 192 -1.58 -45.08 2.16
CA GLU A 192 -2.74 -44.20 1.89
C GLU A 192 -4.06 -44.82 2.37
N LEU A 193 -4.23 -46.14 2.31
CA LEU A 193 -5.38 -46.82 2.92
C LEU A 193 -5.38 -46.67 4.45
N GLY A 194 -4.22 -46.74 5.10
CA GLY A 194 -4.09 -46.48 6.53
C GLY A 194 -4.41 -45.03 6.91
N ARG A 195 -4.01 -44.07 6.06
CA ARG A 195 -4.35 -42.65 6.25
C ARG A 195 -5.85 -42.39 6.14
N LEU A 196 -6.49 -42.95 5.10
CA LEU A 196 -7.93 -42.81 4.87
C LEU A 196 -8.76 -43.53 5.94
N SER A 197 -8.29 -44.67 6.47
CA SER A 197 -8.93 -45.35 7.60
C SER A 197 -8.86 -44.51 8.88
N ALA A 198 -7.74 -43.87 9.16
CA ALA A 198 -7.60 -43.00 10.32
C ALA A 198 -8.49 -41.73 10.22
N GLU A 199 -8.59 -41.14 9.02
CA GLU A 199 -9.54 -40.04 8.74
C GLU A 199 -11.01 -40.48 8.91
N TYR A 200 -11.35 -41.72 8.52
CA TYR A 200 -12.70 -42.26 8.66
C TYR A 200 -13.07 -42.59 10.12
N ASP A 201 -12.12 -43.05 10.93
CA ASP A 201 -12.31 -43.30 12.37
C ASP A 201 -12.48 -41.99 13.15
N GLU A 202 -11.84 -40.90 12.73
CA GLU A 202 -12.07 -39.56 13.31
C GLU A 202 -13.45 -38.98 12.93
N GLU A 203 -13.97 -39.26 11.73
CA GLU A 203 -15.31 -38.82 11.31
C GLU A 203 -16.46 -39.69 11.84
N THR A 204 -16.22 -40.97 12.17
CA THR A 204 -17.25 -41.88 12.71
C THR A 204 -17.20 -42.09 14.22
N GLY A 205 -16.17 -41.56 14.89
CA GLY A 205 -16.00 -41.56 16.35
C GLY A 205 -16.90 -40.59 17.14
N ALA A 206 -18.12 -40.32 16.67
CA ALA A 206 -19.16 -39.63 17.43
C ALA A 206 -20.52 -40.25 17.15
N LEU A 207 -20.80 -41.39 17.79
CA LEU A 207 -22.08 -41.77 18.39
C LEU A 207 -21.89 -42.96 19.34
#